data_AF-A0A845MKA7-F1
#
_entry.id   AF-A0A845MKA7-F1
#
_cell.length_a   1.000
_cell.length_b   1.000
_cell.length_c   1.000
_cell.angle_alpha   90.00
_cell.angle_beta   90.00
_cell.angle_gamma   90.00
#
_symmetry.space_group_name_H-M   'P 1'
#
loop_
_entity.id
_entity.type
_entity.pdbx_description
1 polymer ?
#
loop_
_entity_poly.entity_id
_entity_poly.type
_entity_poly.pdbx_seq_one_letter_code
_entity_poly.pdbx_strand_id
1 'polypeptide(L)'
;MNRLVIATVAFLSFAPLAAAADMPHRTFAQQDQVVLNLTSEGWVKTDTARVSVFIELVQQEEGADALKKKIDGSLQSLAKDVDWRITSSRQQLDQTGLNRWYVTAEARIPEAAISGLQDRAKEASSPGYKVNISDVDFTPSLAEFEKLKADLREQIYQQALDEVARLNKVMPGADYHVRKVDFVQLYPVQAMDAAPRTMMMKSGMAAESSGSQGGAELLVSVKQSVSAQVVLGRSAMPMKQE
;
A
#
# COMPACT_ATOMS: atom_id res chain seq x y z
N MET A 1 -10.82 -59.25 96.06
CA MET A 1 -10.28 -60.40 95.31
C MET A 1 -10.97 -60.46 93.95
N ASN A 2 -10.23 -60.11 92.90
CA ASN A 2 -10.23 -60.53 91.48
C ASN A 2 -11.47 -61.28 90.96
N ARG A 3 -12.08 -61.01 89.79
CA ARG A 3 -11.56 -60.89 88.39
C ARG A 3 -12.65 -60.16 87.55
N LEU A 4 -12.40 -59.13 86.74
CA LEU A 4 -11.80 -59.08 85.38
C LEU A 4 -12.52 -59.91 84.31
N VAL A 5 -13.34 -59.24 83.46
CA VAL A 5 -13.40 -59.45 82.00
C VAL A 5 -13.77 -58.11 81.34
N ILE A 6 -12.78 -57.45 80.76
CA ILE A 6 -12.93 -56.30 79.85
C ILE A 6 -12.99 -56.89 78.45
N ALA A 7 -14.12 -56.70 77.76
CA ALA A 7 -14.26 -57.11 76.35
C ALA A 7 -13.75 -55.96 75.46
N THR A 8 -12.49 -56.06 75.06
CA THR A 8 -11.82 -55.13 74.16
C THR A 8 -12.33 -55.35 72.74
N VAL A 9 -13.12 -54.40 72.21
CA VAL A 9 -13.50 -54.35 70.79
C VAL A 9 -12.28 -53.86 70.00
N ALA A 10 -11.59 -54.78 69.33
CA ALA A 10 -10.53 -54.45 68.39
C ALA A 10 -11.13 -53.98 67.06
N PHE A 11 -11.24 -52.67 66.87
CA PHE A 11 -11.56 -52.08 65.57
C PHE A 11 -10.28 -52.08 64.73
N LEU A 12 -10.17 -53.05 63.80
CA LEU A 12 -9.15 -53.06 62.75
C LEU A 12 -9.46 -51.90 61.79
N SER A 13 -8.83 -50.75 62.04
CA SER A 13 -8.79 -49.65 61.09
C SER A 13 -7.94 -50.08 59.88
N PHE A 14 -8.60 -50.54 58.83
CA PHE A 14 -8.00 -50.57 57.49
C PHE A 14 -7.71 -49.12 57.10
N ALA A 15 -6.46 -48.70 57.29
CA ALA A 15 -5.96 -47.48 56.67
C ALA A 15 -5.94 -47.74 55.16
N PRO A 16 -6.68 -46.99 54.33
CA PRO A 16 -6.38 -46.97 52.92
C PRO A 16 -4.96 -46.40 52.80
N LEU A 17 -4.01 -47.24 52.39
CA LEU A 17 -2.81 -46.77 51.71
C LEU A 17 -3.32 -46.02 50.48
N ALA A 18 -3.56 -44.72 50.64
CA ALA A 18 -3.55 -43.79 49.54
C ALA A 18 -2.13 -43.88 49.00
N ALA A 19 -1.93 -44.73 48.00
CA ALA A 19 -0.87 -44.57 47.05
C ALA A 19 -1.02 -43.14 46.52
N ALA A 20 -0.24 -42.22 47.09
CA ALA A 20 0.18 -41.03 46.39
C ALA A 20 0.99 -41.54 45.20
N ALA A 21 0.28 -42.03 44.18
CA ALA A 21 0.78 -41.98 42.84
C ALA A 21 1.07 -40.50 42.63
N ASP A 22 2.35 -40.16 42.61
CA ASP A 22 2.88 -39.00 41.91
C ASP A 22 2.10 -38.96 40.60
N MET A 23 1.06 -38.13 40.57
CA MET A 23 0.48 -37.74 39.30
C MET A 23 1.66 -37.06 38.62
N PRO A 24 2.20 -37.59 37.51
CA PRO A 24 3.22 -36.87 36.78
C PRO A 24 2.62 -35.50 36.57
N HIS A 25 3.26 -34.47 37.14
CA HIS A 25 2.93 -33.10 36.84
C HIS A 25 2.78 -33.08 35.33
N ARG A 26 1.55 -32.84 34.85
CA ARG A 26 1.34 -32.56 33.44
C ARG A 26 2.16 -31.29 33.24
N THR A 27 3.41 -31.46 32.87
CA THR A 27 4.21 -30.44 32.23
C THR A 27 3.40 -30.13 31.00
N PHE A 28 2.51 -29.15 31.13
CA PHE A 28 2.04 -28.42 29.97
C PHE A 28 3.33 -28.04 29.26
N ALA A 29 3.57 -28.64 28.09
CA ALA A 29 4.65 -28.23 27.23
C ALA A 29 4.49 -26.72 27.12
N GLN A 30 5.36 -25.99 27.81
CA GLN A 30 5.15 -24.57 27.99
C GLN A 30 5.13 -23.97 26.60
N GLN A 31 4.13 -23.15 26.31
CA GLN A 31 3.94 -22.65 24.95
C GLN A 31 5.09 -21.69 24.60
N ASP A 32 6.14 -22.23 24.01
CA ASP A 32 7.40 -21.51 23.75
C ASP A 32 7.29 -20.56 22.55
N GLN A 33 6.19 -20.65 21.80
CA GLN A 33 5.95 -19.89 20.59
C GLN A 33 4.48 -19.50 20.44
N VAL A 34 4.25 -18.23 20.13
CA VAL A 34 2.95 -17.70 19.69
C VAL A 34 3.13 -17.16 18.29
N VAL A 35 2.29 -17.61 17.35
CA VAL A 35 2.31 -17.15 15.95
C VAL A 35 1.05 -16.33 15.71
N LEU A 36 1.23 -15.12 15.19
CA LEU A 36 0.19 -14.14 14.96
C LEU A 36 0.22 -13.70 13.51
N ASN A 37 -0.94 -13.39 12.94
CA ASN A 37 -1.02 -12.69 11.67
C ASN A 37 -1.56 -11.30 11.96
N LEU A 38 -0.74 -10.28 11.72
CA LEU A 38 -1.11 -8.88 11.88
C LEU A 38 -1.32 -8.27 10.50
N THR A 39 -2.40 -7.52 10.34
CA THR A 39 -2.70 -6.79 9.11
C THR A 39 -2.99 -5.34 9.49
N SER A 40 -2.30 -4.41 8.84
CA SER A 40 -2.62 -2.98 8.92
C SER A 40 -3.07 -2.46 7.56
N GLU A 41 -4.05 -1.57 7.58
CA GLU A 41 -4.63 -0.95 6.40
C GLU A 41 -4.50 0.57 6.48
N GLY A 42 -4.28 1.20 5.34
CA GLY A 42 -4.18 2.64 5.22
C GLY A 42 -4.69 3.13 3.88
N TRP A 43 -4.93 4.44 3.81
CA TRP A 43 -5.35 5.10 2.57
C TRP A 43 -4.24 6.04 2.12
N VAL A 44 -3.79 5.91 0.88
CA VAL A 44 -2.95 6.92 0.24
C VAL A 44 -3.87 7.98 -0.34
N LYS A 45 -3.68 9.23 0.07
CA LYS A 45 -4.26 10.41 -0.56
C LYS A 45 -3.15 11.13 -1.32
N THR A 46 -3.45 11.59 -2.53
CA THR A 46 -2.53 12.43 -3.31
C THR A 46 -3.18 13.77 -3.54
N ASP A 47 -2.45 14.83 -3.24
CA ASP A 47 -2.86 16.22 -3.52
C ASP A 47 -2.22 16.72 -4.83
N THR A 48 -1.67 15.78 -5.61
CA THR A 48 -0.99 16.04 -6.88
C THR A 48 -1.53 15.11 -7.97
N ALA A 49 -1.56 15.60 -9.20
CA ALA A 49 -1.87 14.81 -10.38
C ALA A 49 -0.71 14.81 -11.35
N ARG A 50 -0.51 13.70 -12.05
CA ARG A 50 0.33 13.66 -13.24
C ARG A 50 -0.46 14.25 -14.40
N VAL A 51 0.07 15.31 -14.98
CA VAL A 51 -0.51 15.98 -16.13
C VAL A 51 0.35 15.69 -17.35
N SER A 52 -0.29 15.23 -18.42
CA SER A 52 0.32 15.04 -19.71
C SER A 52 -0.14 16.14 -20.67
N VAL A 53 0.83 16.76 -21.35
CA VAL A 53 0.61 17.84 -22.30
C VAL A 53 1.13 17.40 -23.66
N PHE A 54 0.33 17.63 -24.67
CA PHE A 54 0.65 17.39 -26.06
C PHE A 54 0.80 18.72 -26.79
N ILE A 55 1.97 18.94 -27.37
CA ILE A 55 2.31 20.14 -28.13
C ILE A 55 2.52 19.74 -29.59
N GLU A 56 1.77 20.35 -30.47
CA GLU A 56 1.95 20.25 -31.92
C GLU A 56 2.39 21.60 -32.47
N LEU A 57 3.41 21.61 -33.32
CA LEU A 57 3.86 22.83 -33.98
C LEU A 57 4.26 22.58 -35.42
N VAL A 58 4.02 23.58 -36.26
CA VAL A 58 4.40 23.60 -37.67
C VAL A 58 5.47 24.66 -37.85
N GLN A 59 6.65 24.28 -38.31
CA GLN A 59 7.81 25.17 -38.46
C GLN A 59 8.48 25.01 -39.82
N GLN A 60 9.07 26.13 -40.27
CA GLN A 60 9.78 26.21 -41.54
C GLN A 60 11.31 26.17 -41.32
N GLU A 61 11.89 27.04 -40.47
CA GLU A 61 13.35 27.07 -40.19
C GLU A 61 13.71 27.70 -38.82
N GLU A 62 13.42 27.04 -37.68
CA GLU A 62 13.97 27.45 -36.37
C GLU A 62 14.86 26.33 -35.80
N GLY A 63 15.97 26.70 -35.16
CA GLY A 63 16.88 25.74 -34.53
C GLY A 63 16.25 25.06 -33.31
N ALA A 64 16.65 23.82 -33.03
CA ALA A 64 16.11 22.99 -31.94
C ALA A 64 16.16 23.68 -30.55
N ASP A 65 17.15 24.54 -30.31
CA ASP A 65 17.28 25.27 -29.04
C ASP A 65 16.21 26.35 -28.86
N ALA A 66 15.85 27.06 -29.93
CA ALA A 66 14.78 28.06 -29.90
C ALA A 66 13.42 27.37 -29.67
N LEU A 67 13.22 26.23 -30.33
CA LEU A 67 12.04 25.40 -30.15
C LEU A 67 11.91 24.92 -28.70
N LYS A 68 12.99 24.39 -28.13
CA LYS A 68 13.01 23.95 -26.73
C LYS A 68 12.66 25.08 -25.77
N LYS A 69 13.27 26.27 -25.92
CA LYS A 69 12.95 27.44 -25.08
C LYS A 69 11.48 27.86 -25.19
N LYS A 70 10.91 27.80 -26.39
CA LYS A 70 9.49 28.12 -26.61
C LYS A 70 8.56 27.11 -25.93
N ILE A 71 8.89 25.83 -26.03
CA ILE A 71 8.17 24.74 -25.36
C ILE A 71 8.27 24.91 -23.85
N ASP A 72 9.48 25.05 -23.31
CA ASP A 72 9.72 25.23 -21.87
C ASP A 72 8.96 26.46 -21.33
N GLY A 73 8.95 27.57 -22.07
CA GLY A 73 8.18 28.76 -21.70
C GLY A 73 6.66 28.54 -21.70
N SER A 74 6.14 27.74 -22.65
CA SER A 74 4.73 27.37 -22.69
C SER A 74 4.36 26.43 -21.53
N LEU A 75 5.23 25.47 -21.21
CA LEU A 75 5.02 24.57 -20.08
C LEU A 75 5.05 25.33 -18.73
N GLN A 76 5.93 26.32 -18.59
CA GLN A 76 5.97 27.18 -17.41
C GLN A 76 4.76 28.13 -17.29
N SER A 77 4.15 28.54 -18.41
CA SER A 77 2.90 29.31 -18.35
C SER A 77 1.70 28.44 -17.95
N LEU A 78 1.75 27.14 -18.28
CA LEU A 78 0.76 26.18 -17.81
C LEU A 78 0.83 26.00 -16.31
N ALA A 79 2.00 25.77 -15.70
CA ALA A 79 2.15 25.70 -14.26
C ALA A 79 3.54 26.17 -13.83
N LYS A 80 3.57 27.12 -12.89
CA LYS A 80 4.81 27.66 -12.32
C LYS A 80 5.36 26.71 -11.26
N ASP A 81 6.70 26.72 -11.11
CA ASP A 81 7.43 25.96 -10.09
C ASP A 81 7.21 24.43 -10.16
N VAL A 82 6.97 23.93 -11.38
CA VAL A 82 6.79 22.51 -11.67
C VAL A 82 7.94 22.02 -12.54
N ASP A 83 8.46 20.82 -12.22
CA ASP A 83 9.47 20.11 -13.01
C ASP A 83 8.82 19.40 -14.20
N TRP A 84 8.76 20.08 -15.34
CA TRP A 84 8.27 19.53 -16.59
C TRP A 84 9.32 18.65 -17.27
N ARG A 85 8.88 17.48 -17.74
CA ARG A 85 9.74 16.51 -18.41
C ARG A 85 9.20 16.17 -19.78
N ILE A 86 9.98 16.43 -20.81
CA ILE A 86 9.65 16.00 -22.17
C ILE A 86 9.85 14.48 -22.25
N THR A 87 8.77 13.73 -22.47
CA THR A 87 8.77 12.27 -22.56
C THR A 87 8.90 11.78 -23.99
N SER A 88 8.46 12.57 -24.98
CA SER A 88 8.65 12.24 -26.39
C SER A 88 8.77 13.49 -27.26
N SER A 89 9.53 13.37 -28.36
CA SER A 89 9.62 14.37 -29.42
C SER A 89 9.76 13.66 -30.75
N ARG A 90 8.90 14.02 -31.71
CA ARG A 90 8.91 13.45 -33.06
C ARG A 90 8.75 14.57 -34.09
N GLN A 91 9.62 14.55 -35.09
CA GLN A 91 9.52 15.40 -36.27
C GLN A 91 8.93 14.59 -37.44
N GLN A 92 8.03 15.21 -38.20
CA GLN A 92 7.44 14.65 -39.41
C GLN A 92 7.37 15.74 -40.49
N LEU A 93 7.81 15.40 -41.70
CA LEU A 93 7.62 16.28 -42.85
C LEU A 93 6.18 16.17 -43.36
N ASP A 94 5.47 17.27 -43.43
CA ASP A 94 4.10 17.33 -43.97
C ASP A 94 4.12 17.37 -45.50
N GLN A 95 2.99 17.09 -46.14
CA GLN A 95 2.83 17.09 -47.60
C GLN A 95 3.10 18.47 -48.23
N THR A 96 3.08 19.51 -47.40
CA THR A 96 3.40 20.90 -47.75
C THR A 96 4.91 21.20 -47.73
N GLY A 97 5.75 20.22 -47.38
CA GLY A 97 7.19 20.40 -47.20
C GLY A 97 7.57 21.10 -45.88
N LEU A 98 6.60 21.32 -44.98
CA LEU A 98 6.83 21.91 -43.67
C LEU A 98 7.12 20.84 -42.62
N ASN A 99 8.00 21.15 -41.66
CA ASN A 99 8.28 20.27 -40.54
C ASN A 99 7.20 20.44 -39.46
N ARG A 100 6.53 19.34 -39.13
CA ARG A 100 5.68 19.23 -37.95
C ARG A 100 6.43 18.57 -36.81
N TRP A 101 6.33 19.14 -35.62
CA TRP A 101 6.81 18.50 -34.41
C TRP A 101 5.65 18.14 -33.50
N TYR A 102 5.76 16.96 -32.91
CA TYR A 102 4.88 16.43 -31.90
C TYR A 102 5.71 16.20 -30.65
N VAL A 103 5.38 16.90 -29.58
CA VAL A 103 6.11 16.84 -28.31
C VAL A 103 5.13 16.49 -27.21
N THR A 104 5.48 15.49 -26.41
CA THR A 104 4.74 15.15 -25.20
C THR A 104 5.60 15.52 -24.00
N ALA A 105 5.00 16.23 -23.05
CA ALA A 105 5.62 16.56 -21.78
C ALA A 105 4.71 16.15 -20.62
N GLU A 106 5.32 15.72 -19.53
CA GLU A 106 4.63 15.30 -18.33
C GLU A 106 5.17 16.05 -17.12
N ALA A 107 4.30 16.35 -16.17
CA ALA A 107 4.70 16.87 -14.89
C ALA A 107 3.71 16.49 -13.78
N ARG A 108 4.19 16.56 -12.54
CA ARG A 108 3.33 16.37 -11.37
C ARG A 108 2.96 17.71 -10.78
N ILE A 109 1.68 18.03 -10.85
CA ILE A 109 1.13 19.36 -10.54
C ILE A 109 0.26 19.25 -9.28
N PRO A 110 0.39 20.18 -8.32
CA PRO A 110 -0.54 20.26 -7.19
C PRO A 110 -1.97 20.51 -7.67
N GLU A 111 -2.95 19.89 -7.00
CA GLU A 111 -4.37 20.00 -7.37
C GLU A 111 -4.84 21.45 -7.52
N ALA A 112 -4.40 22.34 -6.62
CA ALA A 112 -4.70 23.76 -6.66
C ALA A 112 -4.28 24.45 -7.97
N ALA A 113 -3.24 23.92 -8.64
CA ALA A 113 -2.72 24.44 -9.89
C ALA A 113 -3.29 23.72 -11.14
N ILE A 114 -4.18 22.74 -10.98
CA ILE A 114 -4.86 22.05 -12.09
C ILE A 114 -6.08 22.86 -12.58
N SER A 115 -6.74 23.61 -11.69
CA SER A 115 -7.90 24.41 -12.07
C SER A 115 -7.54 25.44 -13.15
N GLY A 116 -8.33 25.53 -14.22
CA GLY A 116 -8.07 26.43 -15.35
C GLY A 116 -6.85 26.06 -16.20
N LEU A 117 -6.31 24.83 -16.07
CA LEU A 117 -5.18 24.36 -16.88
C LEU A 117 -5.53 24.28 -18.37
N GLN A 118 -6.76 23.88 -18.69
CA GLN A 118 -7.24 23.84 -20.07
C GLN A 118 -7.32 25.23 -20.71
N ASP A 119 -7.71 26.25 -19.94
CA ASP A 119 -7.80 27.62 -20.45
C ASP A 119 -6.41 28.21 -20.66
N ARG A 120 -5.48 27.99 -19.71
CA ARG A 120 -4.06 28.34 -19.89
C ARG A 120 -3.44 27.65 -21.11
N ALA A 121 -3.79 26.40 -21.40
CA ALA A 121 -3.32 25.70 -22.60
C ALA A 121 -3.84 26.31 -23.91
N LYS A 122 -5.10 26.76 -23.91
CA LYS A 122 -5.67 27.49 -25.05
C LYS A 122 -5.01 28.86 -25.23
N GLU A 123 -4.75 29.59 -24.14
CA GLU A 123 -4.04 30.87 -24.17
C GLU A 123 -2.59 30.74 -24.65
N ALA A 124 -1.92 29.64 -24.28
CA ALA A 124 -0.57 29.31 -24.76
C ALA A 124 -0.54 28.84 -26.22
N SER A 125 -1.70 28.57 -26.83
CA SER A 125 -1.81 28.13 -28.22
C SER A 125 -1.87 29.32 -29.18
N SER A 126 -1.17 29.22 -30.31
CA SER A 126 -1.19 30.20 -31.39
C SER A 126 -1.38 29.50 -32.75
N PRO A 127 -1.63 30.25 -33.85
CA PRO A 127 -1.58 29.66 -35.19
C PRO A 127 -0.23 28.94 -35.41
N GLY A 128 -0.29 27.69 -35.87
CA GLY A 128 0.91 26.84 -36.06
C GLY A 128 1.56 26.31 -34.78
N TYR A 129 0.98 26.55 -33.59
CA TYR A 129 1.48 26.05 -32.30
C TYR A 129 0.29 25.73 -31.37
N LYS A 130 -0.01 24.45 -31.19
CA LYS A 130 -1.14 23.98 -30.37
C LYS A 130 -0.62 23.29 -29.12
N VAL A 131 -1.13 23.72 -27.97
CA VAL A 131 -0.87 23.13 -26.66
C VAL A 131 -2.19 22.55 -26.17
N ASN A 132 -2.23 21.25 -25.94
CA ASN A 132 -3.41 20.55 -25.45
C ASN A 132 -3.06 19.74 -24.21
N ILE A 133 -3.94 19.75 -23.21
CA ILE A 133 -3.83 18.82 -22.09
C ILE A 133 -4.38 17.49 -22.55
N SER A 134 -3.53 16.46 -22.63
CA SER A 134 -3.91 15.15 -23.13
C SER A 134 -4.52 14.27 -22.05
N ASP A 135 -4.01 14.36 -20.82
CA ASP A 135 -4.42 13.52 -19.71
C ASP A 135 -4.12 14.17 -18.37
N VAL A 136 -4.95 13.90 -17.36
CA VAL A 136 -4.75 14.30 -15.96
C VAL A 136 -5.04 13.09 -15.09
N ASP A 137 -4.02 12.57 -14.43
CA ASP A 137 -4.06 11.32 -13.68
C ASP A 137 -3.76 11.57 -12.19
N PHE A 138 -4.79 11.40 -11.36
CA PHE A 138 -4.72 11.51 -9.89
C PHE A 138 -4.21 10.24 -9.21
N THR A 139 -3.56 9.32 -9.92
CA THR A 139 -2.96 8.15 -9.31
C THR A 139 -1.79 8.56 -8.38
N PRO A 140 -1.76 8.08 -7.12
CA PRO A 140 -0.64 8.34 -6.22
C PRO A 140 0.68 7.81 -6.81
N SER A 141 1.78 8.46 -6.47
CA SER A 141 3.11 8.09 -6.94
C SER A 141 3.59 6.88 -6.19
N LEU A 142 4.58 6.21 -6.81
CA LEU A 142 5.33 5.17 -6.14
C LEU A 142 5.92 5.66 -4.80
N ALA A 143 6.43 6.90 -4.74
CA ALA A 143 6.99 7.44 -3.52
C ALA A 143 5.94 7.56 -2.39
N GLU A 144 4.72 8.00 -2.70
CA GLU A 144 3.61 8.08 -1.75
C GLU A 144 3.16 6.68 -1.29
N PHE A 145 3.08 5.72 -2.22
CA PHE A 145 2.78 4.32 -1.88
C PHE A 145 3.86 3.70 -0.97
N GLU A 146 5.14 3.88 -1.29
CA GLU A 146 6.24 3.33 -0.49
C GLU A 146 6.32 3.97 0.89
N LYS A 147 6.01 5.28 0.99
CA LYS A 147 5.88 5.96 2.29
C LYS A 147 4.78 5.32 3.13
N LEU A 148 3.56 5.18 2.58
CA LEU A 148 2.48 4.53 3.34
C LEU A 148 2.85 3.10 3.74
N LYS A 149 3.49 2.32 2.86
CA LYS A 149 3.94 0.97 3.22
C LYS A 149 4.98 0.98 4.34
N ALA A 150 5.83 1.99 4.44
CA ALA A 150 6.75 2.13 5.57
C ALA A 150 5.98 2.40 6.86
N ASP A 151 5.01 3.32 6.83
CA ASP A 151 4.18 3.67 7.98
C ASP A 151 3.34 2.46 8.47
N LEU A 152 2.77 1.68 7.54
CA LEU A 152 2.01 0.46 7.87
C LEU A 152 2.91 -0.64 8.47
N ARG A 153 4.18 -0.73 8.04
CA ARG A 153 5.15 -1.67 8.64
C ARG A 153 5.49 -1.25 10.07
N GLU A 154 5.67 0.04 10.31
CA GLU A 154 5.89 0.58 11.66
C GLU A 154 4.73 0.25 12.60
N GLN A 155 3.50 0.42 12.12
CA GLN A 155 2.31 0.04 12.89
C GLN A 155 2.27 -1.45 13.26
N ILE A 156 2.66 -2.34 12.34
CA ILE A 156 2.75 -3.78 12.62
C ILE A 156 3.80 -4.08 13.68
N TYR A 157 4.95 -3.40 13.66
CA TYR A 157 5.96 -3.56 14.71
C TYR A 157 5.42 -3.10 16.07
N GLN A 158 4.72 -1.97 16.13
CA GLN A 158 4.10 -1.50 17.37
C GLN A 158 3.05 -2.48 17.88
N GLN A 159 2.18 -2.99 17.01
CA GLN A 159 1.18 -4.01 17.37
C GLN A 159 1.82 -5.30 17.90
N ALA A 160 2.94 -5.73 17.33
CA ALA A 160 3.69 -6.88 17.82
C ALA A 160 4.27 -6.64 19.22
N LEU A 161 4.83 -5.46 19.49
CA LEU A 161 5.34 -5.08 20.80
C LEU A 161 4.22 -4.98 21.84
N ASP A 162 3.08 -4.39 21.46
CA ASP A 162 1.90 -4.32 22.32
C ASP A 162 1.37 -5.71 22.67
N GLU A 163 1.42 -6.66 21.74
CA GLU A 163 1.04 -8.04 21.99
C GLU A 163 2.02 -8.76 22.92
N VAL A 164 3.33 -8.53 22.77
CA VAL A 164 4.32 -9.02 23.74
C VAL A 164 4.02 -8.49 25.15
N ALA A 165 3.74 -7.20 25.28
CA ALA A 165 3.40 -6.59 26.56
C ALA A 165 2.13 -7.20 27.17
N ARG A 166 1.10 -7.45 26.34
CA ARG A 166 -0.13 -8.16 26.77
C ARG A 166 0.16 -9.59 27.23
N LEU A 167 0.94 -10.35 26.46
CA LEU A 167 1.29 -11.74 26.80
C LEU A 167 2.08 -11.82 28.12
N ASN A 168 3.06 -10.94 28.32
CA ASN A 168 3.84 -10.91 29.56
C ASN A 168 3.02 -10.50 30.78
N LYS A 169 1.95 -9.72 30.60
CA LYS A 169 0.99 -9.39 31.66
C LYS A 169 0.08 -10.57 32.02
N VAL A 170 -0.37 -11.35 31.03
CA VAL A 170 -1.27 -12.50 31.22
C VAL A 170 -0.50 -13.74 31.72
N MET A 171 0.75 -13.89 31.28
CA MET A 171 1.65 -14.99 31.63
C MET A 171 2.93 -14.45 32.29
N PRO A 172 2.85 -14.03 33.57
CA PRO A 172 4.00 -13.50 34.28
C PRO A 172 5.10 -14.58 34.43
N GLY A 173 6.36 -14.19 34.21
CA GLY A 173 7.53 -15.09 34.29
C GLY A 173 7.81 -15.90 33.02
N ALA A 174 7.04 -15.68 31.95
CA ALA A 174 7.26 -16.32 30.65
C ALA A 174 8.11 -15.49 29.66
N ASP A 175 8.51 -14.25 29.99
CA ASP A 175 9.47 -13.41 29.24
C ASP A 175 9.43 -13.55 27.71
N TYR A 176 8.26 -13.25 27.12
CA TYR A 176 8.07 -13.23 25.67
C TYR A 176 8.76 -12.02 25.04
N HIS A 177 9.26 -12.21 23.83
CA HIS A 177 9.81 -11.18 22.95
C HIS A 177 9.48 -11.51 21.48
N VAL A 178 9.61 -10.52 20.61
CA VAL A 178 9.47 -10.73 19.17
C VAL A 178 10.69 -11.49 18.65
N ARG A 179 10.48 -12.67 18.08
CA ARG A 179 11.56 -13.51 17.51
C ARG A 179 11.70 -13.29 16.01
N LYS A 180 10.57 -13.18 15.30
CA LYS A 180 10.54 -13.03 13.85
C LYS A 180 9.33 -12.23 13.41
N VAL A 181 9.50 -11.38 12.40
CA VAL A 181 8.41 -10.70 11.70
C VAL A 181 8.63 -10.92 10.21
N ASP A 182 7.78 -11.72 9.60
CA ASP A 182 7.80 -11.99 8.16
C ASP A 182 6.67 -11.24 7.48
N PHE A 183 6.99 -10.21 6.71
CA PHE A 183 5.98 -9.52 5.91
C PHE A 183 5.56 -10.40 4.74
N VAL A 184 4.28 -10.75 4.72
CA VAL A 184 3.68 -11.49 3.62
C VAL A 184 3.12 -10.47 2.66
N GLN A 185 3.76 -10.33 1.51
CA GLN A 185 3.24 -9.51 0.42
C GLN A 185 2.07 -10.26 -0.21
N LEU A 186 0.91 -10.19 0.44
CA LEU A 186 -0.36 -10.49 -0.19
C LEU A 186 -0.52 -9.42 -1.26
N TYR A 187 -0.12 -9.74 -2.49
CA TYR A 187 -0.64 -9.00 -3.63
C TYR A 187 -2.15 -9.00 -3.44
N PRO A 188 -2.82 -7.83 -3.39
CA PRO A 188 -4.26 -7.84 -3.48
C PRO A 188 -4.52 -8.62 -4.77
N VAL A 189 -5.18 -9.77 -4.63
CA VAL A 189 -5.87 -10.35 -5.77
C VAL A 189 -6.86 -9.24 -6.09
N GLN A 190 -6.51 -8.39 -7.07
CA GLN A 190 -7.51 -7.60 -7.74
C GLN A 190 -8.53 -8.66 -8.12
N ALA A 191 -9.69 -8.64 -7.47
CA ALA A 191 -10.83 -9.34 -8.00
C ALA A 191 -10.95 -8.76 -9.40
N MET A 192 -10.44 -9.50 -10.39
CA MET A 192 -10.80 -9.25 -11.76
C MET A 192 -12.30 -9.40 -11.72
N ASP A 193 -13.01 -8.27 -11.67
CA ASP A 193 -14.41 -8.23 -12.01
C ASP A 193 -14.50 -9.06 -13.28
N ALA A 194 -15.13 -10.23 -13.16
CA ALA A 194 -15.31 -11.14 -14.26
C ALA A 194 -16.20 -10.39 -15.23
N ALA A 195 -15.57 -9.63 -16.15
CA ALA A 195 -16.26 -8.96 -17.23
C ALA A 195 -17.10 -10.04 -17.91
N PRO A 196 -18.44 -9.90 -17.94
CA PRO A 196 -19.27 -10.87 -18.63
C PRO A 196 -18.79 -10.92 -20.07
N ARG A 197 -18.36 -12.11 -20.51
CA ARG A 197 -18.04 -12.37 -21.91
C ARG A 197 -19.33 -12.24 -22.71
N THR A 198 -19.65 -11.03 -23.14
CA THR A 198 -20.73 -10.76 -24.08
C THR A 198 -20.29 -11.33 -25.43
N MET A 199 -20.82 -12.51 -25.74
CA MET A 199 -20.67 -13.17 -27.04
C MET A 199 -21.09 -12.21 -28.14
N MET A 200 -20.24 -12.11 -29.16
CA MET A 200 -20.43 -11.32 -30.37
C MET A 200 -21.80 -11.55 -31.01
N MET A 201 -22.60 -10.49 -31.15
CA MET A 201 -23.55 -10.37 -32.25
C MET A 201 -23.53 -8.93 -32.80
N LYS A 202 -22.97 -8.85 -34.01
CA LYS A 202 -23.41 -8.07 -35.17
C LYS A 202 -23.58 -6.54 -35.08
N SER A 203 -22.70 -5.90 -35.87
CA SER A 203 -22.99 -4.81 -36.83
C SER A 203 -23.56 -3.48 -36.34
N GLY A 204 -22.72 -2.45 -36.45
CA GLY A 204 -23.06 -1.21 -37.18
C GLY A 204 -23.76 -0.11 -36.39
N MET A 205 -22.99 0.90 -35.98
CA MET A 205 -23.30 2.34 -35.93
C MET A 205 -22.27 2.98 -34.98
N ALA A 206 -21.38 3.81 -35.53
CA ALA A 206 -21.51 5.26 -35.62
C ALA A 206 -20.83 5.94 -34.43
N ALA A 207 -19.91 6.82 -34.77
CA ALA A 207 -19.09 7.61 -33.86
C ALA A 207 -19.95 8.49 -32.97
N GLU A 208 -19.65 8.50 -31.67
CA GLU A 208 -19.77 9.70 -30.86
C GLU A 208 -18.54 9.78 -29.95
N SER A 209 -17.71 10.78 -30.25
CA SER A 209 -16.66 11.28 -29.40
C SER A 209 -17.28 11.84 -28.12
N SER A 210 -17.08 11.16 -27.01
CA SER A 210 -17.31 11.75 -25.69
C SER A 210 -16.24 12.81 -25.44
N GLY A 211 -16.62 14.07 -25.60
CA GLY A 211 -15.89 15.19 -25.05
C GLY A 211 -15.83 15.03 -23.54
N SER A 212 -14.62 14.76 -23.01
CA SER A 212 -14.35 14.82 -21.58
C SER A 212 -14.40 16.29 -21.16
N GLN A 213 -15.59 16.72 -20.72
CA GLN A 213 -15.81 17.95 -19.99
C GLN A 213 -15.11 17.83 -18.65
N GLY A 214 -14.20 18.77 -18.37
CA GLY A 214 -13.51 18.90 -17.09
C GLY A 214 -14.49 19.06 -15.94
N GLY A 215 -14.82 17.94 -15.31
CA GLY A 215 -15.32 17.90 -13.95
C GLY A 215 -14.12 17.81 -13.02
N ALA A 216 -14.13 18.56 -11.93
CA ALA A 216 -13.21 18.36 -10.82
C ALA A 216 -13.31 16.89 -10.38
N GLU A 217 -12.30 16.10 -10.72
CA GLU A 217 -12.21 14.71 -10.28
C GLU A 217 -11.95 14.70 -8.78
N LEU A 218 -12.79 13.97 -8.04
CA LEU A 218 -12.64 13.83 -6.60
C LEU A 218 -11.30 13.15 -6.28
N LEU A 219 -10.61 13.66 -5.26
CA LEU A 219 -9.41 13.06 -4.65
C LEU A 219 -9.53 11.53 -4.57
N VAL A 220 -8.70 10.84 -5.35
CA VAL A 220 -8.70 9.37 -5.40
C VAL A 220 -7.89 8.85 -4.22
N SER A 221 -8.59 8.37 -3.19
CA SER A 221 -7.95 7.66 -2.08
C SER A 221 -7.81 6.18 -2.45
N VAL A 222 -6.58 5.67 -2.45
CA VAL A 222 -6.30 4.25 -2.74
C VAL A 222 -6.04 3.51 -1.44
N LYS A 223 -6.86 2.50 -1.14
CA LYS A 223 -6.67 1.61 0.01
C LYS A 223 -5.46 0.70 -0.22
N GLN A 224 -4.63 0.55 0.80
CA GLN A 224 -3.49 -0.37 0.83
C GLN A 224 -3.51 -1.16 2.14
N SER A 225 -2.96 -2.37 2.09
CA SER A 225 -2.82 -3.23 3.27
C SER A 225 -1.44 -3.87 3.29
N VAL A 226 -0.85 -3.98 4.47
CA VAL A 226 0.36 -4.76 4.72
C VAL A 226 0.00 -5.82 5.74
N SER A 227 0.47 -7.06 5.53
CA SER A 227 0.30 -8.14 6.50
C SER A 227 1.64 -8.75 6.87
N ALA A 228 1.76 -9.22 8.09
CA ALA A 228 2.93 -9.92 8.58
C ALA A 228 2.54 -11.12 9.45
N GLN A 229 3.31 -12.19 9.31
CA GLN A 229 3.35 -13.26 10.28
C GLN A 229 4.38 -12.90 11.35
N VAL A 230 3.93 -12.76 12.58
CA VAL A 230 4.76 -12.43 13.75
C VAL A 230 4.91 -13.68 14.61
N VAL A 231 6.15 -14.05 14.89
CA VAL A 231 6.50 -15.13 15.81
C VAL A 231 7.03 -14.52 17.09
N LEU A 232 6.30 -14.70 18.17
CA LEU A 232 6.72 -14.36 19.51
C LEU A 232 7.32 -15.59 20.17
N GLY A 233 8.46 -15.40 20.81
CA GLY A 233 9.23 -16.46 21.44
C GLY A 233 9.46 -16.16 22.90
N ARG A 234 9.50 -17.22 23.71
CA ARG A 234 9.96 -17.13 25.09
C ARG A 234 11.49 -17.20 25.18
N SER A 235 12.07 -16.43 26.10
CA SER A 235 13.48 -16.60 26.50
C SER A 235 13.62 -17.88 27.31
N ALA A 236 14.52 -18.78 26.91
CA ALA A 236 14.83 -19.95 27.73
C ALA A 236 15.47 -19.48 29.05
N MET A 237 14.93 -19.91 30.20
CA MET A 237 15.65 -19.73 31.46
C MET A 237 17.00 -20.46 31.36
N PRO A 238 18.12 -19.87 31.77
CA PRO A 238 19.39 -20.59 31.83
C PRO A 238 19.21 -21.78 32.78
N MET A 239 19.37 -23.00 32.24
CA MET A 239 19.46 -24.19 33.08
C MET A 239 20.64 -24.00 34.02
N LYS A 240 20.34 -23.91 35.32
CA LYS A 240 21.35 -23.97 36.37
C LYS A 240 22.04 -25.32 36.24
N GLN A 241 23.31 -25.32 35.81
CA GLN A 241 24.14 -26.50 35.88
C GLN A 241 24.43 -26.73 37.38
N GLU A 242 23.87 -27.81 37.92
CA GLU A 242 24.29 -28.39 39.21
C GLU A 242 25.63 -29.13 39.08
#